data_AF-A0A925VSC4-F1
#
_entry.id   AF-A0A925VSC4-F1
#
_cell.length_a   1.000
_cell.length_b   1.000
_cell.length_c   1.000
_cell.angle_alpha   90.00
_cell.angle_beta   90.00
_cell.angle_gamma   90.00
#
_symmetry.space_group_name_H-M   'P 1'
#
loop_
_entity.id
_entity.type
_entity.pdbx_description
1 polymer ?
#
loop_
_entity_poly.entity_id
_entity_poly.type
_entity_poly.pdbx_seq_one_letter_code
_entity_poly.pdbx_strand_id
1 'polypeptide(L)'
;MVEMEAGRIVACDWSASGGTLTYDISHLHDDWDVLTQTYTVESQTLDGKLVYGSEFLLFAKGASIPSNFQKYAKPVKAQLWQVIFAVKKKFFEDIQPDIVTHFLKQPHSIKQRFALYCKWLALPDYEVDRTSHDIIYTRKASPDPGGGFLLTSS
;
A
#
# COMPACT_ATOMS: atom_id res chain seq x y z
N MET A 1 -0.38 16.03 3.98
CA MET A 1 -0.37 14.75 3.22
C MET A 1 -1.03 15.06 1.89
N VAL A 2 -0.53 14.56 0.76
CA VAL A 2 -1.22 14.77 -0.52
C VAL A 2 -2.42 13.82 -0.53
N GLU A 3 -3.61 14.36 -0.62
CA GLU A 3 -4.84 13.57 -0.81
C GLU A 3 -4.97 13.21 -2.28
N MET A 4 -5.44 12.00 -2.55
CA MET A 4 -5.64 11.53 -3.92
C MET A 4 -6.86 12.22 -4.53
N GLU A 5 -6.75 12.75 -5.75
CA GLU A 5 -7.87 13.37 -6.43
C GLU A 5 -8.75 12.30 -7.10
N ALA A 6 -10.00 12.16 -6.64
CA ALA A 6 -10.91 11.12 -7.17
C ALA A 6 -11.10 11.20 -8.70
N GLY A 7 -11.06 12.41 -9.28
CA GLY A 7 -11.17 12.64 -10.72
C GLY A 7 -9.99 12.12 -11.55
N ARG A 8 -8.91 11.63 -10.92
CA ARG A 8 -7.74 11.06 -11.59
C ARG A 8 -7.65 9.54 -11.51
N ILE A 9 -8.64 8.89 -10.88
CA ILE A 9 -8.78 7.44 -10.96
C ILE A 9 -9.26 7.10 -12.36
N VAL A 10 -8.40 6.44 -13.14
CA VAL A 10 -8.72 5.99 -14.51
C VAL A 10 -9.59 4.73 -14.45
N ALA A 11 -9.22 3.80 -13.58
CA ALA A 11 -9.94 2.56 -13.34
C ALA A 11 -9.64 2.05 -11.93
N CYS A 12 -10.60 1.35 -11.33
CA CYS A 12 -10.45 0.69 -10.04
C CYS A 12 -11.38 -0.52 -10.00
N ASP A 13 -10.82 -1.72 -9.86
CA ASP A 13 -11.57 -2.99 -9.74
C ASP A 13 -11.29 -3.72 -8.42
N TRP A 14 -10.76 -3.00 -7.43
CA TRP A 14 -10.48 -3.55 -6.10
C TRP A 14 -11.69 -4.23 -5.48
N SER A 15 -11.42 -5.35 -4.83
CA SER A 15 -12.38 -6.16 -4.10
C SER A 15 -11.69 -6.86 -2.93
N ALA A 16 -12.46 -7.62 -2.14
CA ALA A 16 -11.93 -8.49 -1.10
C ALA A 16 -11.08 -9.66 -1.65
N SER A 17 -11.02 -9.86 -2.96
CA SER A 17 -10.11 -10.84 -3.60
C SER A 17 -8.84 -10.18 -4.16
N GLY A 18 -8.64 -8.89 -3.90
CA GLY A 18 -7.60 -8.07 -4.51
C GLY A 18 -8.12 -7.26 -5.70
N GLY A 19 -7.21 -6.83 -6.56
CA GLY A 19 -7.50 -6.05 -7.75
C GLY A 19 -6.44 -4.99 -8.01
N THR A 20 -6.78 -4.06 -8.89
CA THR A 20 -5.92 -3.01 -9.43
C THR A 20 -6.61 -1.65 -9.41
N LEU A 21 -5.82 -0.61 -9.11
CA LEU A 21 -6.19 0.78 -9.37
C LEU A 21 -5.18 1.38 -10.32
N THR A 22 -5.68 2.05 -11.35
CA THR A 22 -4.90 2.88 -12.28
C THR A 22 -5.20 4.35 -12.02
N TYR A 23 -4.15 5.12 -11.76
CA TYR A 23 -4.20 6.53 -11.40
C TYR A 23 -3.41 7.38 -12.38
N ASP A 24 -4.00 8.47 -12.86
CA ASP A 24 -3.34 9.45 -13.72
C ASP A 24 -2.33 10.29 -12.93
N ILE A 25 -1.06 10.20 -13.34
CA ILE A 25 0.07 10.96 -12.77
C ILE A 25 0.67 11.96 -13.77
N SER A 26 0.02 12.17 -14.93
CA SER A 26 0.54 13.05 -16.01
C SER A 26 0.67 14.52 -15.61
N HIS A 27 -0.05 14.94 -14.57
CA HIS A 27 0.06 16.29 -13.99
C HIS A 27 1.32 16.52 -13.16
N LEU A 28 2.02 15.45 -12.74
CA LEU A 28 3.23 15.58 -11.91
C LEU A 28 4.49 15.81 -12.74
N HIS A 29 4.51 15.33 -13.99
CA HIS A 29 5.67 15.42 -14.86
C HIS A 29 5.28 15.13 -16.32
N ASP A 30 5.89 15.85 -17.26
CA ASP A 30 5.53 15.77 -18.68
C ASP A 30 5.71 14.38 -19.30
N ASP A 31 6.71 13.62 -18.85
CA ASP A 31 6.95 12.24 -19.31
C ASP A 31 5.98 11.19 -18.74
N TRP A 32 5.23 11.50 -17.68
CA TRP A 32 4.50 10.49 -16.91
C TRP A 32 3.07 10.33 -17.40
N ASP A 33 2.54 9.11 -17.26
CA ASP A 33 1.19 8.78 -17.70
C ASP A 33 0.37 8.25 -16.52
N VAL A 34 0.53 6.96 -16.21
CA VAL A 34 -0.25 6.31 -15.15
C VAL A 34 0.63 5.56 -14.15
N LEU A 35 0.14 5.51 -12.92
CA LEU A 35 0.56 4.61 -11.85
C LEU A 35 -0.49 3.51 -11.73
N THR A 36 -0.06 2.26 -11.76
CA THR A 36 -0.93 1.10 -11.51
C THR A 36 -0.51 0.45 -10.20
N GLN A 37 -1.43 0.31 -9.25
CA GLN A 37 -1.24 -0.37 -7.98
C GLN A 37 -2.10 -1.64 -7.95
N THR A 38 -1.45 -2.79 -7.82
CA THR A 38 -2.11 -4.10 -7.76
C THR A 38 -1.94 -4.72 -6.38
N TYR A 39 -3.02 -5.33 -5.89
CA TYR A 39 -3.04 -6.15 -4.69
C TYR A 39 -3.55 -7.54 -5.06
N THR A 40 -2.78 -8.57 -4.72
CA THR A 40 -3.11 -9.96 -5.02
C THR A 40 -3.12 -10.77 -3.74
N VAL A 41 -4.11 -11.63 -3.54
CA VAL A 41 -4.07 -12.59 -2.43
C VAL A 41 -2.99 -13.63 -2.73
N GLU A 42 -1.92 -13.63 -1.94
CA GLU A 42 -0.78 -14.55 -2.11
C GLU A 42 -0.95 -15.82 -1.27
N SER A 43 -1.58 -15.69 -0.10
CA SER A 43 -1.82 -16.81 0.80
C SER A 43 -2.94 -16.51 1.80
N GLN A 44 -3.26 -17.51 2.62
CA GLN A 44 -4.19 -17.41 3.74
C GLN A 44 -3.51 -17.96 4.99
N THR A 45 -3.68 -17.29 6.13
CA THR A 45 -3.22 -17.78 7.43
C THR A 45 -4.08 -18.93 7.94
N LEU A 46 -3.62 -19.64 8.97
CA LEU A 46 -4.37 -20.75 9.58
C LEU A 46 -5.71 -20.32 10.19
N ASP A 47 -5.81 -19.08 10.66
CA ASP A 47 -7.03 -18.46 11.18
C ASP A 47 -7.90 -17.82 10.08
N GLY A 48 -7.58 -18.05 8.81
CA GLY A 48 -8.42 -17.67 7.67
C GLY A 48 -8.19 -16.25 7.13
N LYS A 49 -7.22 -15.49 7.67
CA LYS A 49 -6.94 -14.12 7.20
C LYS A 49 -6.20 -14.15 5.86
N LEU A 50 -6.59 -13.25 4.97
CA LEU A 50 -5.98 -13.12 3.65
C LEU A 50 -4.70 -12.29 3.74
N VAL A 51 -3.64 -12.79 3.10
CA VAL A 51 -2.35 -12.10 2.98
C VAL A 51 -2.22 -11.56 1.56
N TYR A 52 -2.19 -10.24 1.44
CA TYR A 52 -2.12 -9.56 0.15
C TYR A 52 -0.68 -9.15 -0.17
N GLY A 53 -0.20 -9.50 -1.36
CA GLY A 53 0.98 -8.93 -1.97
C GLY A 53 0.67 -7.61 -2.66
N SER A 54 1.55 -6.63 -2.52
CA SER A 54 1.39 -5.29 -3.11
C SER A 54 2.49 -4.99 -4.11
N GLU A 55 2.11 -4.74 -5.36
CA GLU A 55 3.01 -4.28 -6.43
C GLU A 55 2.53 -2.95 -6.99
N PHE A 56 3.46 -2.10 -7.44
CA PHE A 56 3.10 -0.96 -8.28
C PHE A 56 4.00 -0.89 -9.51
N LEU A 57 3.41 -0.43 -10.60
CA LEU A 57 4.06 -0.19 -11.88
C LEU A 57 3.80 1.25 -12.30
N LEU A 58 4.79 1.85 -12.96
CA LEU A 58 4.74 3.23 -13.42
C LEU A 58 4.94 3.24 -14.93
N PHE A 59 4.14 4.02 -15.64
CA PHE A 59 4.17 4.11 -17.09
C PHE A 59 4.47 5.53 -17.54
N ALA A 60 5.34 5.64 -18.54
CA ALA A 60 5.60 6.89 -19.25
C ALA A 60 4.58 7.06 -20.39
N LYS A 61 4.37 8.29 -20.87
CA LYS A 61 3.43 8.56 -21.96
C LYS A 61 3.75 7.72 -23.19
N GLY A 62 2.74 7.01 -23.69
CA GLY A 62 2.85 6.15 -24.86
C GLY A 62 3.66 4.86 -24.64
N ALA A 63 4.11 4.57 -23.41
CA ALA A 63 4.80 3.33 -23.09
C ALA A 63 3.80 2.20 -22.79
N SER A 64 3.99 1.04 -23.41
CA SER A 64 3.22 -0.18 -23.13
C SER A 64 3.85 -1.06 -22.04
N ILE A 65 5.05 -0.71 -21.57
CA ILE A 65 5.79 -1.44 -20.54
C ILE A 65 6.14 -0.53 -19.35
N PRO A 66 6.27 -1.09 -18.14
CA PRO A 66 6.66 -0.31 -16.97
C PRO A 66 8.03 0.36 -17.17
N SER A 67 8.09 1.65 -16.87
CA SER A 67 9.29 2.46 -17.01
C SER A 67 10.09 2.52 -15.71
N ASN A 68 11.39 2.81 -15.81
CA ASN A 68 12.24 3.02 -14.63
C ASN A 68 12.34 4.52 -14.32
N PHE A 69 11.84 4.91 -13.14
CA PHE A 69 11.75 6.30 -12.69
C PHE A 69 12.94 6.71 -11.81
N GLN A 70 13.96 5.86 -11.67
CA GLN A 70 15.15 6.19 -10.87
C GLN A 70 15.93 7.40 -11.41
N LYS A 71 15.86 7.63 -12.74
CA LYS A 71 16.53 8.73 -13.45
C LYS A 71 16.07 10.13 -13.01
N TYR A 72 14.87 10.26 -12.45
CA TYR A 72 14.33 11.56 -12.07
C TYR A 72 14.99 12.13 -10.80
N ALA A 73 15.01 13.46 -10.70
CA ALA A 73 15.58 14.18 -9.58
C ALA A 73 14.85 13.88 -8.26
N LYS A 74 15.52 14.05 -7.11
CA LYS A 74 14.96 13.77 -5.78
C LYS A 74 13.62 14.48 -5.50
N PRO A 75 13.43 15.78 -5.81
CA PRO A 75 12.17 16.47 -5.54
C PRO A 75 10.99 15.88 -6.32
N VAL A 76 11.20 15.57 -7.59
CA VAL A 76 10.19 14.96 -8.48
C VAL A 76 9.81 13.57 -7.96
N LYS A 77 10.80 12.76 -7.57
CA LYS A 77 10.52 11.44 -6.96
C LYS A 77 9.77 11.55 -5.64
N ALA A 78 9.99 12.61 -4.86
CA ALA A 78 9.29 12.79 -3.59
C ALA A 78 7.78 12.99 -3.81
N GLN A 79 7.37 13.77 -4.81
CA GLN A 79 5.96 13.93 -5.19
C GLN A 79 5.35 12.61 -5.65
N LEU A 80 6.08 11.84 -6.46
CA LEU A 80 5.63 10.52 -6.90
C LEU A 80 5.40 9.55 -5.72
N TRP A 81 6.32 9.53 -4.74
CA TRP A 81 6.14 8.71 -3.55
C TRP A 81 4.90 9.11 -2.75
N GLN A 82 4.58 10.40 -2.66
CA GLN A 82 3.36 10.85 -1.98
C GLN A 82 2.11 10.29 -2.64
N VAL A 83 2.04 10.34 -3.98
CA VAL A 83 0.91 9.77 -4.72
C VAL A 83 0.85 8.25 -4.59
N ILE A 84 1.99 7.54 -4.68
CA ILE A 84 2.04 6.09 -4.46
C ILE A 84 1.46 5.73 -3.08
N PHE A 85 1.85 6.46 -2.03
CA PHE A 85 1.31 6.20 -0.69
C PHE A 85 -0.15 6.59 -0.54
N ALA A 86 -0.62 7.65 -1.19
CA ALA A 86 -2.03 8.01 -1.20
C ALA A 86 -2.88 6.92 -1.85
N VAL A 87 -2.44 6.38 -3.00
CA VAL A 87 -3.08 5.25 -3.67
C VAL A 87 -3.08 4.01 -2.77
N LYS A 88 -1.95 3.66 -2.16
CA LYS A 88 -1.88 2.53 -1.22
C LYS A 88 -2.85 2.71 -0.06
N LYS A 89 -2.88 3.91 0.55
CA LYS A 89 -3.77 4.22 1.69
C LYS A 89 -5.24 3.98 1.33
N LYS A 90 -5.65 4.37 0.12
CA LYS A 90 -7.03 4.14 -0.33
C LYS A 90 -7.43 2.66 -0.31
N PHE A 91 -6.52 1.74 -0.68
CA PHE A 91 -6.83 0.30 -0.59
C PHE A 91 -7.10 -0.14 0.85
N PHE A 92 -6.32 0.37 1.82
CA PHE A 92 -6.54 0.09 3.24
C PHE A 92 -7.85 0.68 3.76
N GLU A 93 -8.27 1.84 3.26
CA GLU A 93 -9.52 2.50 3.62
C GLU A 93 -10.75 1.80 3.01
N ASP A 94 -10.68 1.44 1.73
CA ASP A 94 -11.80 0.84 0.98
C ASP A 94 -11.98 -0.65 1.29
N ILE A 95 -10.89 -1.43 1.22
CA ILE A 95 -10.92 -2.89 1.29
C ILE A 95 -10.66 -3.39 2.69
N GLN A 96 -9.96 -2.60 3.50
CA GLN A 96 -9.77 -2.95 4.90
C GLN A 96 -9.13 -4.35 5.07
N PRO A 97 -7.97 -4.62 4.42
CA PRO A 97 -7.35 -5.95 4.41
C PRO A 97 -6.84 -6.34 5.80
N ASP A 98 -6.76 -7.64 6.06
CA ASP A 98 -6.18 -8.17 7.31
C ASP A 98 -4.66 -8.03 7.32
N ILE A 99 -3.99 -8.48 6.26
CA ILE A 99 -2.53 -8.49 6.17
C ILE A 99 -2.09 -8.03 4.77
N VAL A 100 -1.21 -7.05 4.71
CA VAL A 100 -0.59 -6.59 3.45
C VAL A 100 0.92 -6.65 3.56
N THR A 101 1.54 -7.31 2.58
CA THR A 101 2.98 -7.42 2.43
C THR A 101 3.45 -6.53 1.27
N HIS A 102 4.40 -5.64 1.57
CA HIS A 102 5.09 -4.84 0.57
C HIS A 102 6.51 -5.36 0.38
N PHE A 103 6.72 -6.12 -0.70
CA PHE A 103 8.03 -6.66 -1.05
C PHE A 103 8.99 -5.55 -1.55
N LEU A 104 10.21 -5.57 -1.04
CA LEU A 104 11.28 -4.64 -1.39
C LEU A 104 12.39 -5.38 -2.13
N LYS A 105 12.48 -5.13 -3.45
CA LYS A 105 13.50 -5.70 -4.34
C LYS A 105 14.96 -5.37 -3.93
N GLN A 106 15.18 -4.41 -3.03
CA GLN A 106 16.51 -3.97 -2.60
C GLN A 106 16.67 -4.00 -1.06
N PRO A 107 17.17 -5.11 -0.49
CA PRO A 107 17.20 -5.34 0.96
C PRO A 107 18.08 -4.33 1.72
N HIS A 108 19.12 -3.79 1.09
CA HIS A 108 20.03 -2.80 1.71
C HIS A 108 19.35 -1.47 2.06
N SER A 109 18.13 -1.21 1.58
CA SER A 109 17.37 0.01 1.85
C SER A 109 16.25 -0.16 2.87
N ILE A 110 16.08 -1.34 3.48
CA ILE A 110 14.93 -1.69 4.32
C ILE A 110 14.67 -0.67 5.45
N LYS A 111 15.71 -0.20 6.15
CA LYS A 111 15.56 0.78 7.25
C LYS A 111 15.00 2.11 6.75
N GLN A 112 15.53 2.60 5.62
CA GLN A 112 15.08 3.87 5.02
C GLN A 112 13.69 3.74 4.42
N ARG A 113 13.39 2.60 3.78
CA ARG A 113 12.06 2.28 3.25
C ARG A 113 11.03 2.18 4.36
N PHE A 114 11.35 1.47 5.44
CA PHE A 114 10.47 1.38 6.60
C PHE A 114 10.13 2.76 7.17
N ALA A 115 11.14 3.63 7.37
CA ALA A 115 10.90 4.99 7.82
C ALA A 115 10.02 5.81 6.85
N LEU A 116 10.16 5.59 5.53
CA LEU A 116 9.31 6.20 4.51
C LEU A 116 7.85 5.71 4.65
N TYR A 117 7.64 4.39 4.79
CA TYR A 117 6.32 3.78 4.97
C TYR A 117 5.64 4.28 6.25
N CYS A 118 6.34 4.27 7.40
CA CYS A 118 5.77 4.79 8.64
C CYS A 118 5.41 6.28 8.56
N LYS A 119 6.17 7.06 7.79
CA LYS A 119 5.92 8.51 7.62
C LYS A 119 4.73 8.81 6.71
N TRP A 120 4.60 8.09 5.59
CA TRP A 120 3.67 8.44 4.52
C TRP A 120 2.44 7.52 4.44
N LEU A 121 2.51 6.32 5.03
CA LEU A 121 1.43 5.35 5.15
C LEU A 121 1.23 4.99 6.62
N ALA A 122 0.91 6.01 7.40
CA ALA A 122 0.51 5.86 8.80
C ALA A 122 -0.94 5.39 8.86
N LEU A 123 -1.15 4.17 9.34
CA LEU A 123 -2.47 3.52 9.44
C LEU A 123 -2.68 3.15 10.91
N PRO A 124 -3.49 3.90 11.69
CA PRO A 124 -3.61 3.72 13.13
C PRO A 124 -4.17 2.35 13.53
N ASP A 125 -5.00 1.76 12.68
CA ASP A 125 -5.66 0.46 12.90
C ASP A 125 -4.76 -0.72 12.50
N TYR A 126 -3.51 -0.45 12.13
CA TYR A 126 -2.55 -1.46 11.68
C TYR A 126 -1.29 -1.41 12.54
N GLU A 127 -0.77 -2.59 12.84
CA GLU A 127 0.60 -2.80 13.29
C GLU A 127 1.50 -2.93 12.06
N VAL A 128 2.69 -2.33 12.12
CA VAL A 128 3.64 -2.33 11.00
C VAL A 128 4.93 -2.97 11.46
N ASP A 129 5.28 -4.09 10.83
CA ASP A 129 6.53 -4.82 11.05
C ASP A 129 7.35 -4.87 9.77
N ARG A 130 8.59 -5.39 9.85
CA ARG A 130 9.48 -5.57 8.71
C ARG A 130 10.32 -6.84 8.82
N THR A 131 10.54 -7.46 7.69
CA THR A 131 11.56 -8.51 7.53
C THR A 131 12.81 -7.91 6.87
N SER A 132 13.73 -8.76 6.40
CA SER A 132 14.85 -8.32 5.56
C SER A 132 14.42 -7.84 4.17
N HIS A 133 13.22 -8.22 3.71
CA HIS A 133 12.73 -7.93 2.36
C HIS A 133 11.33 -7.31 2.34
N ASP A 134 10.59 -7.32 3.44
CA ASP A 134 9.19 -6.93 3.45
C ASP A 134 8.88 -5.86 4.49
N ILE A 135 7.86 -5.06 4.19
CA ILE A 135 7.15 -4.26 5.18
C ILE A 135 5.74 -4.83 5.25
N ILE A 136 5.33 -5.24 6.45
CA ILE A 136 4.09 -5.97 6.68
C ILE A 136 3.16 -5.10 7.50
N TYR A 137 1.95 -4.90 7.02
CA TYR A 137 0.86 -4.26 7.74
C TYR A 137 -0.12 -5.33 8.19
N THR A 138 -0.33 -5.44 9.49
CA THR A 138 -1.29 -6.37 10.10
C THR A 138 -2.37 -5.56 10.79
N ARG A 139 -3.62 -5.76 10.43
CA ARG A 139 -4.77 -5.14 11.07
C ARG A 139 -4.81 -5.53 12.54
N LYS A 140 -4.91 -4.54 13.43
CA LYS A 140 -5.09 -4.76 14.86
C LYS A 140 -6.39 -5.49 15.08
N ALA A 141 -6.39 -6.46 15.99
CA ALA A 141 -7.64 -7.01 16.49
C ALA A 141 -8.45 -5.84 17.07
N SER A 142 -9.72 -5.73 16.66
CA SER A 142 -10.63 -4.81 17.35
C SER A 142 -10.66 -5.22 18.82
N PRO A 143 -10.54 -4.29 19.78
CA PRO A 143 -10.75 -4.63 21.18
C PRO A 143 -12.15 -5.20 21.30
N ASP A 144 -12.24 -6.44 21.76
CA ASP A 144 -13.50 -7.15 21.94
C ASP A 144 -14.40 -6.31 22.87
N PRO A 145 -15.62 -5.89 22.48
CA PRO A 145 -16.47 -5.09 23.36
C PRO A 145 -17.09 -5.89 24.53
N GLY A 146 -16.82 -7.18 24.68
CA GLY A 146 -17.54 -8.03 25.62
C GLY A 146 -16.74 -9.23 26.11
N GLY A 147 -15.94 -9.03 27.14
CA GLY A 147 -15.20 -10.10 27.81
C GLY A 147 -15.07 -9.88 29.31
N GLY A 148 -16.14 -9.39 29.95
CA GLY A 148 -16.24 -9.32 31.41
C GLY A 148 -16.33 -10.74 32.00
N PHE A 149 -15.19 -11.41 32.16
CA PHE A 149 -15.11 -12.65 32.91
C PHE A 149 -14.93 -12.30 34.39
N LEU A 150 -16.06 -12.11 35.10
CA LEU A 150 -16.10 -12.07 36.55
C LEU A 150 -15.89 -13.50 37.07
N LEU A 151 -14.67 -13.81 37.51
CA LEU A 151 -14.44 -14.91 38.43
C LEU A 151 -14.88 -14.46 39.82
N THR A 152 -16.14 -14.67 40.18
CA THR A 152 -16.53 -14.76 41.58
C THR A 152 -16.43 -16.21 42.01
N SER A 153 -15.41 -16.49 42.82
CA SER A 153 -15.26 -17.72 43.56
C SER A 153 -16.42 -17.93 44.52
N SER A 154 -17.03 -19.11 44.53
CA SER A 154 -17.73 -19.70 45.68
C SER A 154 -17.74 -21.21 45.54
#